data_AF-A0A4S9HQK7-F1
#
_entry.id   AF-A0A4S9HQK7-F1
#
_cell.length_a   1.000
_cell.length_b   1.000
_cell.length_c   1.000
_cell.angle_alpha   90.00
_cell.angle_beta   90.00
_cell.angle_gamma   90.00
#
_symmetry.space_group_name_H-M   'P 1'
#
loop_
_entity.id
_entity.type
_entity.pdbx_description
1 polymer ?
#
loop_
_entity_poly.entity_id
_entity_poly.type
_entity_poly.pdbx_seq_one_letter_code
_entity_poly.pdbx_strand_id
1 'polypeptide(L)'
;MASWISNMRGFGRQSNKTQQPKPNTPSPTMQSPANLAPGSSHQMPLSPGLSATAMSFESREPTNDSLNHNQRPPFFFREQYANLIVKGNFMTLAAKPVLVEEGEWLAHQIVEQNRLLDGMLKIIQEADRNTGVSICNQQSCPAMSAGAMTYTWLDAKRESVRVPAPQYISYVQKWIAGKITDPSIFPTDTFISAPPSLSASDPSNWLGKASGFPPQFANDIRNIYRQMLRCYAHIYHAHWLEFWHLGAYKELNTCFIHFVNVGRLFNLLGDKELEPMAPLLDIWLEKGWMARPGSSSGLSTKSSNQSQQQQQQQQQQQQQQQQQQQQQHQ
;
A
#
# COMPACT_ATOMS: atom_id res chain seq x y z
N MET A 1 9.43 14.24 42.91
CA MET A 1 8.77 15.01 43.99
C MET A 1 7.98 16.13 43.33
N ALA A 2 6.74 16.45 43.78
CA ALA A 2 5.89 17.60 43.41
C ALA A 2 5.71 17.88 41.88
N SER A 3 4.54 17.80 41.23
CA SER A 3 3.15 18.07 41.61
C SER A 3 2.91 19.48 42.17
N TRP A 4 2.26 20.34 41.38
CA TRP A 4 1.67 21.59 41.88
C TRP A 4 0.29 21.85 41.26
N ILE A 5 -0.54 22.56 42.02
CA ILE A 5 -1.99 22.65 41.89
C ILE A 5 -2.36 24.08 41.50
N SER A 6 -3.46 24.26 40.76
CA SER A 6 -4.33 25.42 40.98
C SER A 6 -5.80 25.05 40.78
N ASN A 7 -6.61 25.44 41.76
CA ASN A 7 -8.02 25.11 41.92
C ASN A 7 -8.65 26.27 42.68
N MET A 8 -9.80 26.81 42.23
CA MET A 8 -10.75 27.47 43.13
C MET A 8 -12.13 27.62 42.47
N ARG A 9 -13.18 27.29 43.24
CA ARG A 9 -14.58 27.62 42.96
C ARG A 9 -14.99 28.83 43.78
N GLY A 10 -16.00 29.57 43.31
CA GLY A 10 -16.78 30.52 44.12
C GLY A 10 -18.28 30.26 43.92
N PHE A 11 -19.07 30.28 45.00
CA PHE A 11 -20.51 29.99 45.03
C PHE A 11 -21.33 31.27 45.32
N GLY A 12 -22.62 31.31 44.92
CA GLY A 12 -23.66 31.93 45.75
C GLY A 12 -24.87 32.63 45.08
N ARG A 13 -26.06 31.99 45.20
CA ARG A 13 -27.45 32.53 45.34
C ARG A 13 -28.01 33.62 44.38
N GLN A 14 -29.31 33.92 44.29
CA GLN A 14 -30.61 33.19 44.34
C GLN A 14 -31.74 34.25 44.39
N SER A 15 -32.74 34.23 43.49
CA SER A 15 -34.06 34.86 43.72
C SER A 15 -35.12 34.33 42.73
N ASN A 16 -36.41 34.52 43.05
CA ASN A 16 -37.54 33.75 42.52
C ASN A 16 -38.81 34.62 42.36
N LYS A 17 -39.63 34.40 41.32
CA LYS A 17 -41.08 34.71 41.36
C LYS A 17 -41.91 34.00 40.29
N THR A 18 -43.15 33.68 40.66
CA THR A 18 -44.16 32.86 39.97
C THR A 18 -45.33 33.68 39.42
N GLN A 19 -46.04 33.19 38.39
CA GLN A 19 -47.51 33.07 38.35
C GLN A 19 -48.05 32.32 37.09
N GLN A 20 -49.27 31.79 37.21
CA GLN A 20 -50.11 31.01 36.26
C GLN A 20 -51.53 31.66 36.26
N PRO A 21 -52.53 31.36 35.37
CA PRO A 21 -53.05 30.01 35.07
C PRO A 21 -53.72 29.73 33.68
N LYS A 22 -54.38 28.56 33.60
CA LYS A 22 -55.12 27.80 32.54
C LYS A 22 -56.53 28.37 32.18
N PRO A 23 -57.39 27.81 31.25
CA PRO A 23 -57.56 26.41 30.74
C PRO A 23 -57.74 26.29 29.18
N ASN A 24 -58.28 25.24 28.49
CA ASN A 24 -59.05 24.01 28.86
C ASN A 24 -58.92 22.81 27.85
N THR A 25 -59.80 21.79 27.93
CA THR A 25 -59.91 20.53 27.13
C THR A 25 -61.23 20.47 26.27
N PRO A 26 -61.64 19.40 25.52
CA PRO A 26 -61.11 18.01 25.31
C PRO A 26 -61.11 17.45 23.85
N SER A 27 -60.77 16.16 23.68
CA SER A 27 -60.71 15.36 22.42
C SER A 27 -62.07 14.86 21.87
N PRO A 28 -62.11 14.28 20.65
CA PRO A 28 -62.28 12.81 20.53
C PRO A 28 -61.47 12.13 19.38
N THR A 29 -61.88 10.93 18.95
CA THR A 29 -61.02 9.81 18.48
C THR A 29 -61.05 9.50 16.96
N MET A 30 -60.09 8.65 16.52
CA MET A 30 -60.10 7.74 15.35
C MET A 30 -60.02 8.33 13.92
N GLN A 31 -58.89 8.11 13.23
CA GLN A 31 -58.77 7.23 12.04
C GLN A 31 -57.33 7.24 11.48
N SER A 32 -56.84 6.09 10.98
CA SER A 32 -55.63 5.98 10.15
C SER A 32 -56.04 5.95 8.66
N PRO A 33 -55.13 6.28 7.73
CA PRO A 33 -54.39 5.20 7.07
C PRO A 33 -52.89 5.51 6.83
N ALA A 34 -52.22 4.62 6.10
CA ALA A 34 -50.78 4.41 6.10
C ALA A 34 -49.97 5.16 5.02
N ASN A 35 -48.66 4.86 5.02
CA ASN A 35 -47.62 5.12 4.02
C ASN A 35 -47.04 6.54 3.92
N LEU A 36 -45.78 6.66 4.38
CA LEU A 36 -44.66 7.23 3.61
C LEU A 36 -43.33 6.72 4.20
N ALA A 37 -42.34 6.49 3.34
CA ALA A 37 -41.11 5.75 3.68
C ALA A 37 -40.04 6.60 4.41
N PRO A 38 -39.11 5.99 5.16
CA PRO A 38 -38.00 6.71 5.79
C PRO A 38 -36.76 6.82 4.89
N GLY A 39 -36.14 8.00 4.91
CA GLY A 39 -34.69 8.19 5.06
C GLY A 39 -33.74 7.56 4.01
N SER A 40 -33.28 8.37 3.06
CA SER A 40 -32.14 8.07 2.21
C SER A 40 -30.85 7.86 3.00
N SER A 41 -30.24 6.68 2.92
CA SER A 41 -28.88 6.41 3.38
C SER A 41 -27.84 6.89 2.36
N HIS A 42 -26.74 7.47 2.84
CA HIS A 42 -25.62 7.84 1.98
C HIS A 42 -24.93 6.58 1.44
N GLN A 43 -24.95 6.40 0.12
CA GLN A 43 -24.22 5.33 -0.55
C GLN A 43 -22.77 5.75 -0.84
N MET A 44 -21.81 4.95 -0.37
CA MET A 44 -20.42 5.01 -0.80
C MET A 44 -20.27 4.35 -2.19
N PRO A 45 -19.35 4.82 -3.06
CA PRO A 45 -19.19 4.26 -4.40
C PRO A 45 -18.62 2.84 -4.37
N LEU A 46 -19.28 1.93 -5.12
CA LEU A 46 -18.90 0.53 -5.24
C LEU A 46 -17.57 0.34 -5.96
N SER A 47 -16.79 -0.67 -5.54
CA SER A 47 -15.48 -0.99 -6.13
C SER A 47 -15.60 -1.47 -7.60
N PRO A 48 -14.63 -1.15 -8.47
CA PRO A 48 -14.52 -1.79 -9.78
C PRO A 48 -14.07 -3.25 -9.61
N GLY A 49 -15.03 -4.16 -9.75
CA GLY A 49 -14.75 -5.59 -9.86
C GLY A 49 -14.09 -5.93 -11.20
N LEU A 50 -13.51 -7.14 -11.27
CA LEU A 50 -12.74 -7.65 -12.41
C LEU A 50 -13.55 -7.62 -13.73
N SER A 51 -13.29 -6.61 -14.56
CA SER A 51 -13.50 -6.69 -16.00
C SER A 51 -12.14 -6.76 -16.68
N ALA A 52 -12.04 -7.56 -17.75
CA ALA A 52 -10.79 -7.73 -18.50
C ALA A 52 -10.19 -6.37 -18.90
N THR A 53 -8.87 -6.25 -18.77
CA THR A 53 -8.15 -5.01 -19.07
C THR A 53 -8.30 -4.65 -20.54
N ALA A 54 -9.27 -3.79 -20.85
CA ALA A 54 -9.33 -3.06 -22.11
C ALA A 54 -8.18 -2.04 -22.14
N MET A 55 -6.97 -2.55 -22.42
CA MET A 55 -5.85 -1.73 -22.82
C MET A 55 -6.17 -1.18 -24.21
N SER A 56 -6.89 -0.05 -24.26
CA SER A 56 -7.05 0.71 -25.49
C SER A 56 -5.69 1.30 -25.86
N PHE A 57 -4.90 0.49 -26.58
CA PHE A 57 -3.68 0.94 -27.25
C PHE A 57 -4.08 1.84 -28.40
N GLU A 58 -4.22 3.13 -28.12
CA GLU A 58 -4.45 4.12 -29.16
C GLU A 58 -3.13 4.39 -29.89
N SER A 59 -2.89 3.57 -30.93
CA SER A 59 -1.85 3.78 -31.93
C SER A 59 -1.96 5.21 -32.47
N ARG A 60 -1.03 6.08 -32.08
CA ARG A 60 -1.00 7.45 -32.58
C ARG A 60 -0.50 7.41 -34.03
N GLU A 61 -1.41 7.64 -34.97
CA GLU A 61 -1.07 7.81 -36.40
C GLU A 61 0.07 8.84 -36.54
N PRO A 62 1.14 8.53 -37.30
CA PRO A 62 2.31 9.39 -37.39
C PRO A 62 2.04 10.58 -38.31
N THR A 63 1.64 11.71 -37.74
CA THR A 63 1.78 13.00 -38.42
C THR A 63 3.25 13.22 -38.75
N ASN A 64 3.54 13.37 -40.04
CA ASN A 64 4.89 13.32 -40.61
C ASN A 64 5.75 14.54 -40.24
N ASP A 65 6.32 14.52 -39.03
CA ASP A 65 7.39 15.43 -38.61
C ASP A 65 8.67 14.65 -38.23
N SER A 66 9.46 14.37 -39.26
CA SER A 66 10.91 14.61 -39.26
C SER A 66 11.74 14.13 -38.06
N LEU A 67 11.89 12.80 -37.96
CA LEU A 67 13.17 12.12 -37.68
C LEU A 67 14.32 12.96 -37.07
N ASN A 68 14.27 13.28 -35.77
CA ASN A 68 15.50 13.46 -35.01
C ASN A 68 15.30 13.33 -33.50
N HIS A 69 15.80 12.24 -32.91
CA HIS A 69 16.56 12.34 -31.66
C HIS A 69 17.29 11.04 -31.32
N ASN A 70 18.61 11.16 -31.17
CA ASN A 70 19.38 10.37 -30.20
C ASN A 70 18.91 10.71 -28.76
N GLN A 71 17.70 10.32 -28.36
CA GLN A 71 17.25 10.52 -26.98
C GLN A 71 18.07 9.61 -26.07
N ARG A 72 19.12 10.18 -25.47
CA ARG A 72 19.82 9.56 -24.34
C ARG A 72 18.76 9.16 -23.32
N PRO A 73 18.82 7.94 -22.76
CA PRO A 73 17.80 7.47 -21.83
C PRO A 73 17.59 8.49 -20.69
N PRO A 74 16.35 8.67 -20.20
CA PRO A 74 16.04 9.48 -19.03
C PRO A 74 17.06 9.27 -17.91
N PHE A 75 17.37 10.33 -17.14
CA PHE A 75 18.46 10.28 -16.17
C PHE A 75 18.30 9.11 -15.18
N PHE A 76 17.09 8.86 -14.68
CA PHE A 76 16.80 7.72 -13.79
C PHE A 76 17.02 6.32 -14.41
N PHE A 77 17.08 6.19 -15.74
CA PHE A 77 17.47 4.95 -16.44
C PHE A 77 18.98 4.85 -16.72
N ARG A 78 19.82 5.66 -16.07
CA ARG A 78 21.28 5.53 -16.14
C ARG A 78 21.83 5.08 -14.80
N GLU A 79 22.79 4.16 -14.86
CA GLU A 79 23.34 3.47 -13.69
C GLU A 79 23.80 4.39 -12.56
N GLN A 80 24.38 5.54 -12.89
CA GLN A 80 24.87 6.55 -11.94
C GLN A 80 23.76 7.20 -11.07
N TYR A 81 22.51 7.17 -11.52
CA TYR A 81 21.35 7.71 -10.80
C TYR A 81 20.46 6.64 -10.16
N ALA A 82 20.68 5.36 -10.49
CA ALA A 82 19.94 4.22 -9.96
C ALA A 82 20.36 3.81 -8.52
N ASN A 83 21.16 4.64 -7.82
CA ASN A 83 21.73 4.33 -6.51
C ASN A 83 20.69 4.41 -5.37
N LEU A 84 20.91 3.61 -4.33
CA LEU A 84 20.05 3.48 -3.14
C LEU A 84 20.68 4.16 -1.92
N ILE A 85 19.91 4.37 -0.84
CA ILE A 85 20.44 4.89 0.44
C ILE A 85 21.37 3.84 1.08
N VAL A 86 20.85 2.62 1.25
CA VAL A 86 21.55 1.54 1.96
C VAL A 86 22.18 0.57 0.97
N LYS A 87 23.38 0.08 1.33
CA LYS A 87 24.07 -1.00 0.62
C LYS A 87 23.71 -2.32 1.30
N GLY A 88 23.00 -3.21 0.62
CA GLY A 88 22.58 -4.49 1.20
C GLY A 88 21.70 -5.31 0.26
N ASN A 89 21.36 -6.52 0.69
CA ASN A 89 20.44 -7.39 -0.03
C ASN A 89 18.99 -7.04 0.34
N PHE A 90 18.29 -6.29 -0.53
CA PHE A 90 16.91 -5.86 -0.29
C PHE A 90 15.89 -7.02 -0.25
N MET A 91 16.27 -8.23 -0.66
CA MET A 91 15.39 -9.40 -0.56
C MET A 91 15.08 -9.79 0.88
N THR A 92 15.97 -9.51 1.85
CA THR A 92 15.69 -9.81 3.27
C THR A 92 14.63 -8.87 3.86
N LEU A 93 14.53 -7.63 3.35
CA LEU A 93 13.50 -6.67 3.75
C LEU A 93 12.11 -7.02 3.20
N ALA A 94 12.05 -7.75 2.08
CA ALA A 94 10.80 -8.23 1.50
C ALA A 94 10.33 -9.57 2.10
N ALA A 95 11.21 -10.32 2.77
CA ALA A 95 10.92 -11.67 3.25
C ALA A 95 9.94 -11.68 4.44
N LYS A 96 8.87 -12.46 4.33
CA LYS A 96 7.93 -12.70 5.44
C LYS A 96 8.59 -13.51 6.56
N PRO A 97 8.45 -13.13 7.84
CA PRO A 97 8.87 -13.97 8.96
C PRO A 97 8.15 -15.33 8.97
N VAL A 98 8.82 -16.38 9.44
CA VAL A 98 8.31 -17.77 9.36
C VAL A 98 6.98 -17.94 10.10
N LEU A 99 6.85 -17.36 11.29
CA LEU A 99 5.69 -17.51 12.18
C LEU A 99 4.58 -16.47 11.97
N VAL A 100 4.74 -15.53 11.04
CA VAL A 100 3.74 -14.50 10.73
C VAL A 100 2.85 -15.00 9.59
N GLU A 101 1.54 -14.82 9.70
CA GLU A 101 0.56 -15.18 8.66
C GLU A 101 0.76 -14.29 7.41
N GLU A 102 0.46 -14.80 6.21
CA GLU A 102 0.79 -14.09 4.97
C GLU A 102 -0.15 -12.91 4.68
N GLY A 103 -1.44 -13.04 5.00
CA GLY A 103 -2.39 -11.94 4.96
C GLY A 103 -2.00 -10.79 5.89
N GLU A 104 -1.67 -11.07 7.16
CA GLU A 104 -1.14 -10.08 8.12
C GLU A 104 0.09 -9.35 7.61
N TRP A 105 1.08 -10.10 7.12
CA TRP A 105 2.31 -9.53 6.58
C TRP A 105 2.01 -8.63 5.39
N LEU A 106 1.17 -9.08 4.45
CA LEU A 106 0.80 -8.31 3.29
C LEU A 106 -0.02 -7.08 3.64
N ALA A 107 -0.96 -7.17 4.58
CA ALA A 107 -1.73 -6.04 5.10
C ALA A 107 -0.81 -4.95 5.66
N HIS A 108 0.13 -5.32 6.54
CA HIS A 108 1.14 -4.42 7.06
C HIS A 108 1.98 -3.79 5.93
N GLN A 109 2.48 -4.61 5.00
CA GLN A 109 3.26 -4.13 3.86
C GLN A 109 2.50 -3.13 2.99
N ILE A 110 1.21 -3.33 2.73
CA ILE A 110 0.41 -2.40 1.91
C ILE A 110 0.25 -1.05 2.59
N VAL A 111 -0.07 -1.04 3.89
CA VAL A 111 -0.24 0.20 4.67
C VAL A 111 1.08 0.97 4.72
N GLU A 112 2.20 0.29 4.97
CA GLU A 112 3.53 0.92 5.04
C GLU A 112 3.99 1.43 3.66
N GLN A 113 3.83 0.64 2.60
CA GLN A 113 4.19 1.06 1.24
C GLN A 113 3.31 2.24 0.77
N ASN A 114 2.03 2.28 1.15
CA ASN A 114 1.17 3.44 0.89
C ASN A 114 1.67 4.68 1.64
N ARG A 115 2.02 4.54 2.93
CA ARG A 115 2.58 5.62 3.75
C ARG A 115 3.88 6.19 3.15
N LEU A 116 4.75 5.33 2.62
CA LEU A 116 5.99 5.73 1.94
C LEU A 116 5.69 6.45 0.62
N LEU A 117 4.79 5.91 -0.22
CA LEU A 117 4.38 6.56 -1.46
C LEU A 117 3.70 7.91 -1.22
N ASP A 118 2.83 8.04 -0.23
CA ASP A 118 2.20 9.31 0.17
C ASP A 118 3.24 10.36 0.59
N GLY A 119 4.35 9.93 1.21
CA GLY A 119 5.50 10.80 1.49
C GLY A 119 6.13 11.36 0.22
N MET A 120 6.31 10.52 -0.82
CA MET A 120 6.86 10.95 -2.12
C MET A 120 5.87 11.81 -2.90
N LEU A 121 4.57 11.47 -2.88
CA LEU A 121 3.53 12.23 -3.58
C LEU A 121 3.37 13.65 -3.01
N LYS A 122 3.56 13.84 -1.71
CA LYS A 122 3.55 15.19 -1.09
C LYS A 122 4.58 16.14 -1.71
N ILE A 123 5.76 15.65 -2.12
CA ILE A 123 6.78 16.48 -2.76
C ILE A 123 6.24 17.10 -4.05
N ILE A 124 5.55 16.31 -4.89
CA ILE A 124 4.99 16.80 -6.16
C ILE A 124 3.63 17.51 -5.99
N GLN A 125 2.98 17.36 -4.84
CA GLN A 125 1.74 18.06 -4.47
C GLN A 125 2.00 19.40 -3.79
N GLU A 126 3.22 19.66 -3.30
CA GLU A 126 3.61 20.93 -2.66
C GLU A 126 3.39 22.10 -3.61
N ALA A 127 2.78 23.17 -3.10
CA ALA A 127 2.51 24.39 -3.85
C ALA A 127 3.77 25.28 -3.93
N ASP A 128 4.08 25.78 -5.12
CA ASP A 128 5.09 26.83 -5.29
C ASP A 128 4.69 28.07 -4.48
N ARG A 129 5.60 28.56 -3.65
CA ARG A 129 5.38 29.69 -2.73
C ARG A 129 5.02 31.00 -3.42
N ASN A 130 5.36 31.16 -4.69
CA ASN A 130 5.12 32.36 -5.48
C ASN A 130 3.82 32.28 -6.29
N THR A 131 3.46 31.10 -6.81
CA THR A 131 2.30 30.93 -7.69
C THR A 131 1.09 30.29 -7.00
N GLY A 132 1.29 29.59 -5.89
CA GLY A 132 0.26 28.80 -5.21
C GLY A 132 -0.13 27.51 -5.94
N VAL A 133 0.53 27.15 -7.05
CA VAL A 133 0.23 25.98 -7.87
C VAL A 133 1.16 24.82 -7.50
N SER A 134 0.62 23.60 -7.41
CA SER A 134 1.39 22.38 -7.16
C SER A 134 2.36 22.04 -8.29
N ILE A 135 3.50 21.43 -7.97
CA ILE A 135 4.50 20.99 -8.97
C ILE A 135 3.84 20.08 -10.03
N CYS A 136 3.11 19.04 -9.58
CA CYS A 136 2.22 18.25 -10.41
C CYS A 136 0.86 18.98 -10.50
N ASN A 137 0.56 19.57 -11.66
CA ASN A 137 -0.69 20.27 -11.93
C ASN A 137 -1.26 19.90 -13.31
N GLN A 138 -2.42 20.46 -13.69
CA GLN A 138 -3.07 20.12 -14.96
C GLN A 138 -2.33 20.66 -16.20
N GLN A 139 -1.50 21.70 -16.06
CA GLN A 139 -0.73 22.28 -17.16
C GLN A 139 0.55 21.46 -17.41
N SER A 140 1.25 21.06 -16.35
CA SER A 140 2.42 20.18 -16.43
C SER A 140 2.05 18.74 -16.80
N CYS A 141 0.93 18.25 -16.26
CA CYS A 141 0.53 16.84 -16.34
C CYS A 141 -0.96 16.68 -16.72
N PRO A 142 -1.35 17.07 -17.96
CA PRO A 142 -2.74 17.05 -18.42
C PRO A 142 -3.36 15.64 -18.53
N ALA A 143 -2.53 14.58 -18.47
CA ALA A 143 -2.96 13.20 -18.36
C ALA A 143 -2.05 12.45 -17.38
N MET A 144 -2.59 11.44 -16.70
CA MET A 144 -1.79 10.50 -15.91
C MET A 144 -0.97 9.60 -16.85
N SER A 145 0.34 9.81 -16.94
CA SER A 145 1.22 9.06 -17.84
C SER A 145 2.58 8.69 -17.23
N ALA A 146 3.21 7.67 -17.80
CA ALA A 146 4.58 7.25 -17.57
C ALA A 146 5.25 6.94 -18.92
N GLY A 147 6.06 7.90 -19.40
CA GLY A 147 6.66 7.84 -20.73
C GLY A 147 5.59 7.83 -21.83
N ALA A 148 5.63 6.83 -22.70
CA ALA A 148 4.61 6.64 -23.73
C ALA A 148 3.26 6.09 -23.19
N MET A 149 3.25 5.52 -21.98
CA MET A 149 2.06 4.88 -21.42
C MET A 149 1.13 5.92 -20.77
N THR A 150 -0.16 5.91 -21.13
CA THR A 150 -1.20 6.70 -20.45
C THR A 150 -2.09 5.79 -19.62
N TYR A 151 -2.39 6.18 -18.39
CA TYR A 151 -3.30 5.48 -17.50
C TYR A 151 -4.68 6.15 -17.49
N THR A 152 -5.73 5.33 -17.56
CA THR A 152 -7.12 5.77 -17.40
C THR A 152 -7.67 5.39 -16.03
N TRP A 153 -8.71 6.11 -15.61
CA TRP A 153 -9.47 5.83 -14.40
C TRP A 153 -10.82 5.21 -14.76
N LEU A 154 -11.37 4.34 -13.92
CA LEU A 154 -12.71 3.80 -14.09
C LEU A 154 -13.70 4.66 -13.30
N ASP A 155 -14.64 5.30 -14.00
CA ASP A 155 -15.66 6.14 -13.37
C ASP A 155 -16.74 5.32 -12.63
N ALA A 156 -17.75 6.00 -12.07
CA ALA A 156 -18.85 5.35 -11.36
C ALA A 156 -19.72 4.44 -12.25
N LYS A 157 -19.69 4.62 -13.58
CA LYS A 157 -20.36 3.78 -14.57
C LYS A 157 -19.48 2.63 -15.08
N ARG A 158 -18.22 2.55 -14.60
CA ARG A 158 -17.15 1.66 -15.07
C ARG A 158 -16.64 1.98 -16.49
N GLU A 159 -16.84 3.22 -16.93
CA GLU A 159 -16.28 3.74 -18.19
C GLU A 159 -14.82 4.19 -17.96
N SER A 160 -13.94 3.90 -18.93
CA SER A 160 -12.51 4.24 -18.87
C SER A 160 -12.28 5.68 -19.30
N VAL A 161 -12.09 6.58 -18.35
CA VAL A 161 -11.92 8.03 -18.58
C VAL A 161 -10.46 8.46 -18.46
N ARG A 162 -10.02 9.41 -19.32
CA ARG A 162 -8.74 10.10 -19.16
C ARG A 162 -8.91 11.23 -18.16
N VAL A 163 -8.00 11.32 -17.19
CA VAL A 163 -7.96 12.41 -16.18
C VAL A 163 -6.53 12.94 -16.02
N PRO A 164 -6.36 14.22 -15.64
CA PRO A 164 -5.05 14.78 -15.32
C PRO A 164 -4.35 14.03 -14.19
N ALA A 165 -3.02 13.98 -14.21
CA ALA A 165 -2.24 13.27 -13.19
C ALA A 165 -2.54 13.67 -11.74
N PRO A 166 -2.62 14.96 -11.34
CA PRO A 166 -2.91 15.33 -9.94
C PRO A 166 -4.29 14.87 -9.48
N GLN A 167 -5.27 14.81 -10.39
CA GLN A 167 -6.61 14.32 -10.12
C GLN A 167 -6.61 12.78 -10.00
N TYR A 168 -5.88 12.09 -10.87
CA TYR A 168 -5.67 10.64 -10.79
C TYR A 168 -5.06 10.24 -9.45
N ILE A 169 -3.96 10.89 -9.06
CA ILE A 169 -3.27 10.66 -7.78
C ILE A 169 -4.24 10.88 -6.61
N SER A 170 -5.00 11.97 -6.64
CA SER A 170 -6.02 12.26 -5.62
C SER A 170 -7.10 11.17 -5.53
N TYR A 171 -7.47 10.54 -6.65
CA TYR A 171 -8.40 9.41 -6.66
C TYR A 171 -7.75 8.13 -6.14
N VAL A 172 -6.50 7.83 -6.50
CA VAL A 172 -5.72 6.70 -5.96
C VAL A 172 -5.61 6.81 -4.45
N GLN A 173 -5.15 7.95 -3.92
CA GLN A 173 -4.96 8.16 -2.48
C GLN A 173 -6.28 7.97 -1.70
N LYS A 174 -7.38 8.59 -2.16
CA LYS A 174 -8.70 8.44 -1.51
C LYS A 174 -9.23 7.01 -1.59
N TRP A 175 -9.02 6.33 -2.71
CA TRP A 175 -9.48 4.95 -2.91
C TRP A 175 -8.69 3.95 -2.08
N ILE A 176 -7.35 4.07 -2.03
CA ILE A 176 -6.51 3.22 -1.18
C ILE A 176 -6.80 3.49 0.30
N ALA A 177 -6.88 4.77 0.72
CA ALA A 177 -7.24 5.14 2.09
C ALA A 177 -8.57 4.48 2.50
N GLY A 178 -9.62 4.63 1.69
CA GLY A 178 -10.92 4.01 1.95
C GLY A 178 -10.90 2.48 1.96
N LYS A 179 -9.92 1.82 1.34
CA LYS A 179 -9.72 0.37 1.41
C LYS A 179 -8.97 -0.05 2.68
N ILE A 180 -7.87 0.62 3.02
CA ILE A 180 -7.02 0.23 4.16
C ILE A 180 -7.61 0.62 5.52
N THR A 181 -8.57 1.56 5.56
CA THR A 181 -9.30 1.93 6.79
C THR A 181 -10.63 1.20 6.96
N ASP A 182 -11.03 0.35 6.01
CA ASP A 182 -12.29 -0.42 6.09
C ASP A 182 -12.06 -1.72 6.88
N PRO A 183 -12.64 -1.88 8.09
CA PRO A 183 -12.43 -3.08 8.91
C PRO A 183 -12.94 -4.37 8.26
N SER A 184 -13.81 -4.29 7.25
CA SER A 184 -14.27 -5.47 6.49
C SER A 184 -13.26 -5.96 5.45
N ILE A 185 -12.24 -5.15 5.13
CA ILE A 185 -11.19 -5.46 4.16
C ILE A 185 -9.83 -5.60 4.85
N PHE A 186 -9.56 -4.75 5.84
CA PHE A 186 -8.39 -4.77 6.71
C PHE A 186 -8.86 -4.85 8.18
N PRO A 187 -9.16 -6.05 8.69
CA PRO A 187 -9.55 -6.24 10.08
C PRO A 187 -8.48 -5.73 11.04
N THR A 188 -8.91 -5.12 12.15
CA THR A 188 -8.03 -4.66 13.24
C THR A 188 -8.34 -5.32 14.59
N ASP A 189 -9.35 -6.18 14.64
CA ASP A 189 -9.76 -6.88 15.86
C ASP A 189 -8.75 -7.98 16.21
N THR A 190 -8.12 -7.87 17.38
CA THR A 190 -7.23 -8.92 17.89
C THR A 190 -8.00 -10.19 18.24
N PHE A 191 -7.53 -11.33 17.74
CA PHE A 191 -8.12 -12.65 18.00
C PHE A 191 -8.24 -12.97 19.49
N ILE A 192 -9.47 -13.18 19.95
CA ILE A 192 -9.79 -13.59 21.34
C ILE A 192 -9.48 -15.08 21.55
N SER A 193 -9.47 -15.87 20.48
CA SER A 193 -9.16 -17.30 20.47
C SER A 193 -8.30 -17.64 19.26
N ALA A 194 -7.40 -18.63 19.41
CA ALA A 194 -6.50 -19.04 18.33
C ALA A 194 -7.29 -19.43 17.07
N PRO A 195 -6.89 -18.97 15.87
CA PRO A 195 -7.52 -19.39 14.63
C PRO A 195 -7.55 -20.93 14.52
N PRO A 196 -8.63 -21.53 14.00
CA PRO A 196 -8.66 -22.97 13.77
C PRO A 196 -7.48 -23.36 12.88
N SER A 197 -6.81 -24.46 13.23
CA SER A 197 -5.63 -24.95 12.49
C SER A 197 -6.02 -25.35 11.08
N LEU A 198 -5.92 -24.41 10.13
CA LEU A 198 -6.20 -24.64 8.72
C LEU A 198 -5.09 -25.51 8.14
N SER A 199 -5.45 -26.72 7.69
CA SER A 199 -4.52 -27.52 6.91
C SER A 199 -4.23 -26.81 5.59
N ALA A 200 -2.96 -26.76 5.18
CA ALA A 200 -2.56 -26.13 3.92
C ALA A 200 -3.19 -26.81 2.67
N SER A 201 -3.83 -27.96 2.86
CA SER A 201 -4.56 -28.73 1.85
C SER A 201 -6.08 -28.48 1.82
N ASP A 202 -6.64 -27.62 2.69
CA ASP A 202 -8.06 -27.27 2.66
C ASP A 202 -8.39 -26.42 1.40
N PRO A 203 -9.26 -26.89 0.48
CA PRO A 203 -9.68 -26.12 -0.68
C PRO A 203 -10.43 -24.82 -0.33
N SER A 204 -10.91 -24.70 0.92
CA SER A 204 -11.54 -23.49 1.45
C SER A 204 -10.53 -22.48 2.02
N ASN A 205 -9.22 -22.73 1.97
CA ASN A 205 -8.22 -21.82 2.53
C ASN A 205 -7.88 -20.66 1.56
N TRP A 206 -8.14 -19.42 1.97
CA TRP A 206 -7.75 -18.20 1.23
C TRP A 206 -6.75 -17.36 2.04
N LEU A 207 -6.02 -16.49 1.34
CA LEU A 207 -5.02 -15.59 1.93
C LEU A 207 -5.61 -14.78 3.09
N GLY A 208 -5.03 -14.88 4.29
CA GLY A 208 -5.51 -14.16 5.46
C GLY A 208 -6.76 -14.74 6.15
N LYS A 209 -7.27 -15.91 5.74
CA LYS A 209 -8.46 -16.53 6.36
C LYS A 209 -8.33 -16.73 7.87
N ALA A 210 -7.14 -17.16 8.33
CA ALA A 210 -6.85 -17.32 9.75
C ALA A 210 -6.89 -15.99 10.52
N SER A 211 -6.54 -14.90 9.84
CA SER A 211 -6.59 -13.52 10.35
C SER A 211 -7.87 -12.76 9.94
N GLY A 212 -8.97 -13.46 9.65
CA GLY A 212 -10.27 -12.85 9.41
C GLY A 212 -10.41 -12.01 8.12
N PHE A 213 -9.37 -11.94 7.28
CA PHE A 213 -9.42 -11.22 6.01
C PHE A 213 -10.48 -11.83 5.07
N PRO A 214 -11.20 -11.02 4.27
CA PRO A 214 -12.24 -11.53 3.38
C PRO A 214 -11.64 -12.34 2.21
N PRO A 215 -12.42 -13.26 1.59
CA PRO A 215 -11.97 -14.00 0.40
C PRO A 215 -11.47 -13.13 -0.76
N GLN A 216 -11.96 -11.89 -0.84
CA GLN A 216 -11.59 -10.94 -1.89
C GLN A 216 -10.25 -10.24 -1.66
N PHE A 217 -9.66 -10.34 -0.45
CA PHE A 217 -8.46 -9.63 -0.02
C PHE A 217 -7.32 -9.73 -1.04
N ALA A 218 -6.99 -10.95 -1.51
CA ALA A 218 -5.94 -11.20 -2.50
C ALA A 218 -6.11 -10.46 -3.85
N ASN A 219 -7.33 -10.04 -4.20
CA ASN A 219 -7.63 -9.22 -5.37
C ASN A 219 -7.57 -7.72 -5.05
N ASP A 220 -8.09 -7.30 -3.90
CA ASP A 220 -8.03 -5.91 -3.44
C ASP A 220 -6.57 -5.45 -3.27
N ILE A 221 -5.73 -6.22 -2.57
CA ILE A 221 -4.32 -5.87 -2.33
C ILE A 221 -3.51 -5.74 -3.63
N ARG A 222 -3.81 -6.60 -4.60
CA ARG A 222 -3.20 -6.61 -5.94
C ARG A 222 -3.59 -5.36 -6.72
N ASN A 223 -4.86 -4.96 -6.64
CA ASN A 223 -5.35 -3.72 -7.26
C ASN A 223 -4.77 -2.47 -6.58
N ILE A 224 -4.60 -2.48 -5.26
CA ILE A 224 -3.89 -1.41 -4.52
C ILE A 224 -2.45 -1.26 -5.05
N TYR A 225 -1.68 -2.36 -5.09
CA TYR A 225 -0.32 -2.35 -5.63
C TYR A 225 -0.24 -1.80 -7.06
N ARG A 226 -1.16 -2.18 -7.96
CA ARG A 226 -1.18 -1.65 -9.33
C ARG A 226 -1.38 -0.14 -9.39
N GLN A 227 -2.30 0.40 -8.59
CA GLN A 227 -2.56 1.83 -8.55
C GLN A 227 -1.37 2.61 -7.98
N MET A 228 -0.70 2.05 -6.96
CA MET A 228 0.55 2.59 -6.41
C MET A 228 1.70 2.59 -7.43
N LEU A 229 1.84 1.51 -8.21
CA LEU A 229 2.85 1.43 -9.27
C LEU A 229 2.68 2.53 -10.32
N ARG A 230 1.45 2.86 -10.70
CA ARG A 230 1.15 3.96 -11.63
C ARG A 230 1.60 5.32 -11.07
N CYS A 231 1.37 5.55 -9.78
CA CYS A 231 1.86 6.74 -9.08
C CYS A 231 3.40 6.81 -9.03
N TYR A 232 4.09 5.71 -8.69
CA TYR A 232 5.55 5.64 -8.78
C TYR A 232 6.06 5.92 -10.20
N ALA A 233 5.53 5.23 -11.21
CA ALA A 233 5.95 5.40 -12.60
C ALA A 233 5.76 6.86 -13.08
N HIS A 234 4.65 7.50 -12.70
CA HIS A 234 4.45 8.92 -12.98
C HIS A 234 5.49 9.82 -12.30
N ILE A 235 5.82 9.59 -11.01
CA ILE A 235 6.88 10.33 -10.31
C ILE A 235 8.21 10.25 -11.08
N TYR A 236 8.63 9.05 -11.50
CA TYR A 236 9.89 8.89 -12.25
C TYR A 236 9.86 9.60 -13.60
N HIS A 237 8.81 9.40 -14.39
CA HIS A 237 8.77 9.90 -15.77
C HIS A 237 8.48 11.41 -15.87
N ALA A 238 7.73 11.99 -14.94
CA ALA A 238 7.34 13.41 -14.99
C ALA A 238 8.09 14.30 -13.99
N HIS A 239 8.49 13.78 -12.82
CA HIS A 239 8.93 14.58 -11.67
C HIS A 239 10.24 14.15 -11.02
N TRP A 240 11.06 13.32 -11.68
CA TRP A 240 12.32 12.84 -11.09
C TRP A 240 13.34 13.97 -10.87
N LEU A 241 13.29 15.05 -11.65
CA LEU A 241 14.22 16.18 -11.50
C LEU A 241 14.05 16.89 -10.15
N GLU A 242 12.83 16.97 -9.64
CA GLU A 242 12.51 17.57 -8.35
C GLU A 242 13.12 16.75 -7.21
N PHE A 243 13.07 15.41 -7.30
CA PHE A 243 13.79 14.52 -6.38
C PHE A 243 15.30 14.63 -6.51
N TRP A 244 15.82 14.85 -7.71
CA TRP A 244 17.25 15.12 -7.92
C TRP A 244 17.68 16.45 -7.27
N HIS A 245 16.93 17.53 -7.49
CA HIS A 245 17.23 18.86 -6.94
C HIS A 245 17.09 18.92 -5.41
N LEU A 246 16.16 18.16 -4.82
CA LEU A 246 16.05 17.99 -3.37
C LEU A 246 17.08 17.02 -2.77
N GLY A 247 17.87 16.33 -3.60
CA GLY A 247 18.76 15.26 -3.17
C GLY A 247 18.07 13.95 -2.76
N ALA A 248 16.74 13.90 -2.84
CA ALA A 248 15.85 12.83 -2.38
C ALA A 248 15.68 11.64 -3.37
N TYR A 249 16.46 11.60 -4.46
CA TYR A 249 16.33 10.55 -5.47
C TYR A 249 16.69 9.15 -4.94
N LYS A 250 17.57 9.05 -3.92
CA LYS A 250 17.95 7.76 -3.32
C LYS A 250 16.82 7.21 -2.45
N GLU A 251 16.10 8.07 -1.77
CA GLU A 251 14.91 7.81 -0.96
C GLU A 251 13.79 7.25 -1.86
N LEU A 252 13.53 7.93 -2.98
CA LEU A 252 12.60 7.47 -4.01
C LEU A 252 13.00 6.09 -4.58
N ASN A 253 14.27 5.92 -4.95
CA ASN A 253 14.80 4.63 -5.44
C ASN A 253 14.67 3.52 -4.38
N THR A 254 14.96 3.83 -3.12
CA THR A 254 14.94 2.87 -2.00
C THR A 254 13.52 2.43 -1.66
N CYS A 255 12.54 3.34 -1.68
CA CYS A 255 11.14 2.98 -1.52
C CYS A 255 10.63 2.16 -2.72
N PHE A 256 10.97 2.56 -3.95
CA PHE A 256 10.51 1.88 -5.15
C PHE A 256 11.08 0.46 -5.32
N ILE A 257 12.37 0.23 -5.04
CA ILE A 257 12.95 -1.12 -5.11
C ILE A 257 12.36 -2.05 -4.04
N HIS A 258 12.09 -1.53 -2.83
CA HIS A 258 11.43 -2.30 -1.78
C HIS A 258 10.00 -2.69 -2.19
N PHE A 259 9.23 -1.73 -2.70
CA PHE A 259 7.89 -1.92 -3.26
C PHE A 259 7.87 -2.98 -4.36
N VAL A 260 8.77 -2.90 -5.36
CA VAL A 260 8.83 -3.87 -6.46
C VAL A 260 9.28 -5.26 -5.98
N ASN A 261 10.22 -5.35 -5.04
CA ASN A 261 10.65 -6.64 -4.47
C ASN A 261 9.52 -7.35 -3.73
N VAL A 262 8.75 -6.65 -2.88
CA VAL A 262 7.54 -7.24 -2.24
C VAL A 262 6.49 -7.59 -3.30
N GLY A 263 6.25 -6.67 -4.25
CA GLY A 263 5.28 -6.86 -5.32
C GLY A 263 5.56 -8.05 -6.23
N ARG A 264 6.84 -8.38 -6.50
CA ARG A 264 7.24 -9.59 -7.23
C ARG A 264 7.24 -10.83 -6.34
N LEU A 265 7.72 -10.75 -5.10
CA LEU A 265 7.84 -11.91 -4.21
C LEU A 265 6.48 -12.55 -3.88
N PHE A 266 5.45 -11.74 -3.65
CA PHE A 266 4.08 -12.17 -3.38
C PHE A 266 3.16 -12.08 -4.61
N ASN A 267 3.75 -11.98 -5.81
CA ASN A 267 3.04 -12.00 -7.09
C ASN A 267 1.87 -10.98 -7.16
N LEU A 268 2.06 -9.77 -6.62
CA LEU A 268 1.11 -8.66 -6.63
C LEU A 268 1.22 -7.82 -7.92
N LEU A 269 2.40 -7.80 -8.54
CA LEU A 269 2.70 -7.07 -9.78
C LEU A 269 3.15 -8.04 -10.88
N GLY A 270 2.51 -7.97 -12.05
CA GLY A 270 2.95 -8.71 -13.24
C GLY A 270 3.98 -7.94 -14.08
N ASP A 271 4.81 -8.65 -14.86
CA ASP A 271 5.87 -8.01 -15.66
C ASP A 271 5.34 -7.01 -16.70
N LYS A 272 4.15 -7.25 -17.27
CA LYS A 272 3.45 -6.30 -18.16
C LYS A 272 3.15 -4.95 -17.49
N GLU A 273 3.00 -4.93 -16.17
CA GLU A 273 2.67 -3.72 -15.42
C GLU A 273 3.94 -2.93 -15.06
N LEU A 274 5.08 -3.64 -14.96
CA LEU A 274 6.42 -3.12 -14.69
C LEU A 274 7.16 -2.62 -15.95
N GLU A 275 6.67 -2.94 -17.15
CA GLU A 275 7.22 -2.52 -18.46
C GLU A 275 7.73 -1.05 -18.51
N PRO A 276 6.94 -0.02 -18.15
CA PRO A 276 7.40 1.38 -18.25
C PRO A 276 8.52 1.74 -17.26
N MET A 277 8.89 0.84 -16.35
CA MET A 277 10.01 0.97 -15.41
C MET A 277 11.11 -0.07 -15.65
N ALA A 278 10.95 -1.00 -16.61
CA ALA A 278 11.85 -2.13 -16.82
C ALA A 278 13.35 -1.75 -16.91
N PRO A 279 13.78 -0.68 -17.62
CA PRO A 279 15.20 -0.34 -17.69
C PRO A 279 15.86 0.01 -16.34
N LEU A 280 15.10 0.56 -15.37
CA LEU A 280 15.60 0.76 -14.01
C LEU A 280 15.68 -0.57 -13.24
N LEU A 281 14.70 -1.44 -13.45
CA LEU A 281 14.62 -2.75 -12.82
C LEU A 281 15.75 -3.67 -13.30
N ASP A 282 16.11 -3.60 -14.58
CA ASP A 282 17.21 -4.39 -15.15
C ASP A 282 18.56 -3.99 -14.54
N ILE A 283 18.83 -2.69 -14.37
CA ILE A 283 20.02 -2.19 -13.64
C ILE A 283 20.07 -2.77 -12.21
N TRP A 284 18.94 -2.84 -11.52
CA TRP A 284 18.88 -3.40 -10.16
C TRP A 284 18.99 -4.94 -10.11
N LEU A 285 18.56 -5.64 -11.17
CA LEU A 285 18.77 -7.08 -11.34
C LEU A 285 20.24 -7.40 -11.61
N GLU A 286 20.91 -6.63 -12.47
CA GLU A 286 22.35 -6.76 -12.76
C GLU A 286 23.20 -6.52 -11.49
N LYS A 287 22.81 -5.55 -10.67
CA LYS A 287 23.46 -5.27 -9.37
C LYS A 287 23.12 -6.26 -8.26
N GLY A 288 22.22 -7.23 -8.51
CA GLY A 288 21.81 -8.23 -7.53
C GLY A 288 20.99 -7.67 -6.36
N TRP A 289 20.33 -6.52 -6.54
CA TRP A 289 19.49 -5.88 -5.51
C TRP A 289 18.02 -6.34 -5.56
N MET A 290 17.64 -7.10 -6.60
CA MET A 290 16.33 -7.73 -6.73
C MET A 290 16.46 -9.21 -7.11
N ALA A 291 15.46 -10.01 -6.73
CA ALA A 291 15.37 -11.41 -7.13
C ALA A 291 15.01 -11.55 -8.61
N ARG A 292 15.62 -12.53 -9.28
CA ARG A 292 15.23 -12.91 -10.64
C ARG A 292 13.82 -13.56 -10.65
N PRO A 293 12.97 -13.24 -11.64
CA PRO A 293 11.68 -13.90 -11.81
C PRO A 293 11.82 -15.43 -11.76
N GLY A 294 10.91 -16.11 -11.04
CA GLY A 294 10.89 -17.57 -10.92
C GLY A 294 11.77 -18.18 -9.82
N SER A 295 12.57 -17.40 -9.09
CA SER A 295 13.42 -17.91 -7.97
C SER A 295 12.68 -18.12 -6.64
N SER A 296 11.42 -17.70 -6.52
CA SER A 296 10.65 -17.68 -5.26
C SER A 296 10.07 -19.04 -4.82
N SER A 297 10.10 -20.08 -5.65
CA SER A 297 9.49 -21.39 -5.36
C SER A 297 10.26 -22.29 -4.38
N GLY A 298 11.25 -21.77 -3.63
CA GLY A 298 12.06 -22.61 -2.73
C GLY A 298 12.86 -21.96 -1.59
N LEU A 299 12.71 -20.66 -1.30
CA LEU A 299 13.59 -19.99 -0.32
C LEU A 299 13.17 -20.13 1.17
N SER A 300 11.97 -20.59 1.48
CA SER A 300 11.44 -20.58 2.87
C SER A 300 11.82 -21.76 3.78
N THR A 301 12.55 -22.78 3.32
CA THR A 301 12.74 -24.02 4.10
C THR A 301 14.16 -24.62 4.16
N LYS A 302 15.15 -24.10 3.43
CA LYS A 302 16.51 -24.72 3.38
C LYS A 302 17.55 -24.12 4.32
N SER A 303 17.61 -22.79 4.48
CA SER A 303 18.66 -22.16 5.32
C SER A 303 18.49 -22.41 6.83
N SER A 304 17.26 -22.57 7.31
CA SER A 304 16.93 -22.85 8.71
C SER A 304 17.31 -24.29 9.13
N ASN A 305 17.18 -25.27 8.25
CA ASN A 305 17.54 -26.66 8.57
C ASN A 305 19.05 -26.90 8.64
N GLN A 306 19.86 -26.25 7.79
CA GLN A 306 21.33 -26.39 7.84
C GLN A 306 21.93 -25.83 9.13
N SER A 307 21.41 -24.69 9.60
CA SER A 307 21.87 -24.04 10.83
C SER A 307 21.49 -24.83 12.09
N GLN A 308 20.30 -25.45 12.12
CA GLN A 308 19.91 -26.37 13.21
C GLN A 308 20.70 -27.69 13.19
N GLN A 309 20.97 -28.28 12.02
CA GLN A 309 21.79 -29.50 11.94
C GLN A 309 23.24 -29.27 12.41
N GLN A 310 23.86 -28.13 12.09
CA GLN A 310 25.20 -27.82 12.59
C GLN A 310 25.24 -27.64 14.12
N GLN A 311 24.23 -27.00 14.73
CA GLN A 311 24.14 -26.89 16.19
C GLN A 311 23.92 -28.25 16.87
N GLN A 312 23.09 -29.14 16.33
CA GLN A 312 22.94 -30.49 16.88
C GLN A 312 24.21 -31.33 16.77
N GLN A 313 24.96 -31.24 15.67
CA GLN A 313 26.24 -31.94 15.54
C GLN A 313 27.29 -31.42 16.52
N GLN A 314 27.38 -30.11 16.75
CA GLN A 314 28.29 -29.55 17.77
C GLN A 314 27.92 -29.98 19.20
N GLN A 315 26.63 -30.03 19.55
CA GLN A 315 26.21 -30.52 20.87
C GLN A 315 26.51 -32.01 21.07
N GLN A 316 26.31 -32.86 20.06
CA GLN A 316 26.66 -34.28 20.14
C GLN A 316 28.17 -34.49 20.29
N GLN A 317 29.02 -33.72 19.58
CA GLN A 317 30.47 -33.80 19.75
C GLN A 317 30.94 -33.36 21.14
N GLN A 318 30.35 -32.29 21.71
CA GLN A 318 30.66 -31.87 23.09
C GLN A 318 30.24 -32.92 24.13
N GLN A 319 29.08 -33.56 23.98
CA GLN A 319 28.66 -34.64 24.88
C GLN A 319 29.58 -35.87 24.80
N GLN A 320 30.02 -36.26 23.59
CA GLN A 320 30.98 -37.35 23.44
C GLN A 320 32.35 -37.03 24.06
N GLN A 321 32.84 -35.80 23.93
CA GLN A 321 34.10 -35.38 24.58
C GLN A 321 33.99 -35.37 26.11
N GLN A 322 32.86 -34.92 26.68
CA GLN A 322 32.64 -34.99 28.12
C GLN A 322 32.56 -36.43 28.65
N GLN A 323 31.90 -37.33 27.92
CA GLN A 323 31.85 -38.76 28.30
C GLN A 323 33.25 -39.42 28.23
N GLN A 324 34.07 -39.11 27.22
CA GLN A 324 35.44 -39.61 27.13
C GLN A 324 36.33 -39.08 28.26
N GLN A 325 36.19 -37.81 28.66
CA GLN A 325 36.93 -37.26 29.79
C GLN A 325 36.52 -37.91 31.13
N GLN A 326 35.24 -38.21 31.33
CA GLN A 326 34.78 -38.92 32.53
C GLN A 326 35.28 -40.38 32.59
N GLN A 327 35.46 -41.05 31.46
CA GLN A 327 36.02 -42.41 31.40
C GLN A 327 37.56 -42.46 31.60
N GLN A 328 38.26 -41.32 31.54
CA GLN A 328 39.70 -41.24 31.82
C GLN A 328 40.02 -40.87 33.29
N HIS A 329 39.01 -40.76 34.15
CA HIS A 329 39.15 -40.41 35.58
C HIS A 329 38.53 -41.48 36.51
N GLN A 330 38.40 -42.72 36.02
CA GLN A 330 38.16 -43.94 36.81
C GLN A 330 39.32 -44.92 36.61
#